data_AF-A0A8R7UH07-F1
#
_entry.id   AF-A0A8R7UH07-F1
#
_cell.length_a   1.000
_cell.length_b   1.000
_cell.length_c   1.000
_cell.angle_alpha   90.00
_cell.angle_beta   90.00
_cell.angle_gamma   90.00
#
_symmetry.space_group_name_H-M   'P 1'
#
loop_
_entity.id
_entity.type
_entity.pdbx_description
1 polymer ?
#
loop_
_entity_poly.entity_id
_entity_poly.type
_entity_poly.pdbx_seq_one_letter_code
_entity_poly.pdbx_strand_id
1 'polypeptide(L)'
;MVFCAHCQDDCPYIQDPDNGITCCGMCGKVFDEHIFEVGPTFVKNSSGQSEIAGKIIEGVGSGCSISRERTEAKGRDEIWQIVHGLHVSGGDDIICTAHNFYKLALDNDFTKGRRTSHVAAACLYIACRRGEKPYLLIDFSDHLQISVYVLGGVFLQLCQVLLLGEHPIVQKLVDPSLFIHRFTERKLTYMCILI
;
A
#
# COMPACT_ATOMS: atom_id res chain seq x y z
N MET A 1 -12.17 -34.42 -16.22
CA MET A 1 -13.18 -35.26 -16.89
C MET A 1 -14.54 -34.88 -16.32
N VAL A 2 -15.57 -34.86 -17.15
CA VAL A 2 -16.94 -34.45 -16.76
C VAL A 2 -17.90 -35.55 -17.19
N PHE A 3 -18.84 -35.90 -16.32
CA PHE A 3 -19.84 -36.93 -16.59
C PHE A 3 -20.76 -36.49 -17.72
N CYS A 4 -20.75 -37.22 -18.84
CA CYS A 4 -21.61 -36.93 -19.98
C CYS A 4 -22.90 -37.74 -19.95
N ALA A 5 -24.05 -37.07 -19.80
CA ALA A 5 -25.35 -37.74 -19.83
C ALA A 5 -25.67 -38.45 -21.18
N HIS A 6 -24.96 -38.13 -22.26
CA HIS A 6 -25.12 -38.78 -23.57
C HIS A 6 -24.18 -39.98 -23.76
N CYS A 7 -22.95 -39.92 -23.25
CA CYS A 7 -22.02 -41.05 -23.28
C CYS A 7 -22.19 -42.00 -22.08
N GLN A 8 -22.92 -41.58 -21.05
CA GLN A 8 -23.10 -42.28 -19.77
C GLN A 8 -21.79 -42.65 -19.06
N ASP A 9 -20.70 -41.93 -19.39
CA ASP A 9 -19.34 -42.16 -18.89
C ASP A 9 -18.62 -40.82 -18.65
N ASP A 10 -17.55 -40.88 -17.84
CA ASP A 10 -16.65 -39.76 -17.60
C ASP A 10 -15.76 -39.49 -18.80
N CYS A 11 -16.06 -38.41 -19.52
CA CYS A 11 -15.38 -38.06 -20.76
C CYS A 11 -14.42 -36.87 -20.58
N PRO A 12 -13.37 -36.76 -21.43
CA PRO A 12 -12.60 -35.53 -21.53
C PRO A 12 -13.52 -34.39 -22.04
N TYR A 13 -13.35 -33.21 -21.47
CA TYR A 13 -14.06 -32.00 -21.91
C TYR A 13 -13.10 -31.14 -22.75
N ILE A 14 -13.65 -30.44 -23.73
CA ILE A 14 -12.95 -29.46 -24.57
C ILE A 14 -13.58 -28.10 -24.28
N GLN A 15 -12.75 -27.07 -24.13
CA GLN A 15 -13.20 -25.69 -23.98
C GLN A 15 -12.78 -24.89 -25.19
N ASP A 16 -13.74 -24.31 -25.88
CA ASP A 16 -13.45 -23.38 -26.98
C ASP A 16 -13.06 -22.03 -26.37
N PRO A 17 -11.80 -21.57 -26.57
CA PRO A 17 -11.28 -20.36 -25.94
C PRO A 17 -12.01 -19.08 -26.42
N ASP A 18 -12.59 -19.10 -27.61
CA ASP A 18 -13.21 -17.92 -28.22
C ASP A 18 -14.68 -17.74 -27.84
N ASN A 19 -15.40 -18.83 -27.53
CA ASN A 19 -16.84 -18.81 -27.26
C ASN A 19 -17.19 -19.16 -25.80
N GLY A 20 -16.22 -19.62 -24.99
CA GLY A 20 -16.46 -20.02 -23.60
C GLY A 20 -17.35 -21.25 -23.45
N ILE A 21 -17.58 -22.00 -24.53
CA ILE A 21 -18.42 -23.19 -24.55
C ILE A 21 -17.59 -24.37 -24.06
N THR A 22 -18.12 -25.12 -23.09
CA THR A 22 -17.51 -26.38 -22.64
C THR A 22 -18.30 -27.56 -23.20
N CYS A 23 -17.66 -28.37 -24.04
CA CYS A 23 -18.28 -29.52 -24.69
C CYS A 23 -17.59 -30.85 -24.35
N CYS A 24 -18.31 -31.95 -24.53
CA CYS A 24 -17.76 -33.30 -24.42
C CYS A 24 -16.91 -33.65 -25.64
N GLY A 25 -15.65 -34.04 -25.42
CA GLY A 25 -14.72 -34.35 -26.50
C GLY A 25 -15.05 -35.63 -27.31
N MET A 26 -16.01 -36.44 -26.85
CA MET A 26 -16.39 -37.70 -27.51
C MET A 26 -17.71 -37.63 -28.29
N CYS A 27 -18.72 -36.89 -27.79
CA CYS A 27 -20.03 -36.79 -28.45
C CYS A 27 -20.41 -35.37 -28.88
N GLY A 28 -19.60 -34.36 -28.56
CA GLY A 28 -19.88 -32.96 -28.89
C GLY A 28 -21.03 -32.34 -28.10
N LYS A 29 -21.58 -33.03 -27.09
CA LYS A 29 -22.64 -32.47 -26.25
C LYS A 29 -22.11 -31.32 -25.40
N VAL A 30 -22.75 -30.17 -25.48
CA VAL A 30 -22.44 -28.99 -24.66
C VAL A 30 -22.91 -29.24 -23.23
N PHE A 31 -22.01 -28.99 -22.27
CA PHE A 31 -22.30 -29.11 -20.84
C PHE A 31 -22.87 -27.82 -20.28
N ASP A 32 -22.25 -26.69 -20.62
CA ASP A 32 -22.65 -25.38 -20.14
C ASP A 32 -22.28 -24.27 -21.14
N GLU A 33 -23.17 -23.29 -21.25
CA GLU A 33 -23.01 -22.05 -22.04
C GLU A 33 -22.79 -20.90 -21.06
N HIS A 34 -21.65 -20.91 -20.38
CA HIS A 34 -21.33 -19.89 -19.40
C HIS A 34 -20.40 -18.83 -19.97
N ILE A 35 -21.01 -17.85 -20.66
CA ILE A 35 -20.39 -16.56 -20.97
C ILE A 35 -20.44 -15.71 -19.70
N PHE A 36 -19.59 -16.01 -18.72
CA PHE A 36 -19.37 -15.11 -17.60
C PHE A 36 -18.21 -14.17 -17.94
N GLU A 37 -18.53 -12.99 -18.45
CA GLU A 37 -17.59 -11.87 -18.32
C GLU A 37 -17.61 -11.40 -16.87
N VAL A 38 -16.51 -11.61 -16.13
CA VAL A 38 -16.31 -11.05 -14.78
C VAL A 38 -15.92 -9.55 -14.87
N GLY A 39 -16.51 -8.85 -15.83
CA GLY A 39 -16.23 -7.45 -16.15
C GLY A 39 -17.41 -6.55 -15.75
N PRO A 40 -17.16 -5.26 -15.47
CA PRO A 40 -18.23 -4.31 -15.22
C PRO A 40 -19.04 -4.09 -16.51
N THR A 41 -20.34 -4.36 -16.47
CA THR A 41 -21.26 -4.03 -17.57
C THR A 41 -21.66 -2.56 -17.49
N PHE A 42 -21.72 -1.85 -18.63
CA PHE A 42 -22.18 -0.45 -18.69
C PHE A 42 -23.52 -0.35 -19.43
N VAL A 43 -24.52 0.26 -18.80
CA VAL A 43 -25.83 0.56 -19.35
C VAL A 43 -25.96 2.04 -19.65
N LYS A 44 -26.58 2.39 -20.78
CA LYS A 44 -26.85 3.78 -21.12
C LYS A 44 -28.20 4.21 -20.58
N ASN A 45 -28.22 5.32 -19.85
CA ASN A 45 -29.45 5.97 -19.44
C ASN A 45 -30.14 6.64 -20.63
N SER A 46 -31.42 6.96 -20.48
CA SER A 46 -32.21 7.71 -21.47
C SER A 46 -31.63 9.08 -21.82
N SER A 47 -30.71 9.60 -21.00
CA SER A 47 -29.92 10.81 -21.23
C SER A 47 -28.64 10.59 -22.05
N GLY A 48 -28.35 9.36 -22.49
CA GLY A 48 -27.15 9.01 -23.27
C GLY A 48 -25.87 8.85 -22.44
N GLN A 49 -25.93 9.03 -21.11
CA GLN A 49 -24.80 8.79 -20.21
C GLN A 49 -24.65 7.28 -19.94
N SER A 50 -23.41 6.77 -19.96
CA SER A 50 -23.10 5.39 -19.58
C SER A 50 -22.93 5.27 -18.06
N GLU A 51 -23.74 4.45 -17.40
CA GLU A 51 -23.62 4.07 -16.00
C GLU A 51 -23.24 2.59 -15.87
N ILE A 52 -22.58 2.21 -14.77
CA ILE A 52 -22.29 0.80 -14.47
C ILE A 52 -23.60 0.11 -14.09
N ALA A 53 -23.83 -1.09 -14.64
CA ALA A 53 -24.96 -1.93 -14.30
C ALA A 53 -24.79 -2.47 -12.87
N GLY A 54 -25.52 -1.88 -11.95
CA GLY A 54 -25.52 -2.27 -10.54
C GLY A 54 -25.53 -1.07 -9.62
N LYS A 55 -26.03 -1.26 -8.40
CA LYS A 55 -25.94 -0.26 -7.34
C LYS A 55 -24.85 -0.71 -6.38
N ILE A 56 -23.88 0.15 -6.11
CA ILE A 56 -22.93 -0.08 -5.02
C ILE A 56 -23.73 0.02 -3.72
N ILE A 57 -23.95 -1.12 -3.06
CA ILE A 57 -24.64 -1.17 -1.77
C ILE A 57 -23.57 -1.08 -0.69
N GLU A 58 -23.44 0.07 -0.05
CA GLU A 58 -22.62 0.21 1.15
C GLU A 58 -23.25 -0.64 2.27
N GLY A 59 -22.53 -1.66 2.75
CA GLY A 59 -23.02 -2.54 3.81
C GLY A 59 -23.33 -1.78 5.10
N VAL A 60 -24.46 -2.07 5.74
CA VAL A 60 -24.94 -1.40 6.98
C VAL A 60 -24.00 -1.59 8.19
N GLY A 61 -22.97 -2.44 8.11
CA GLY A 61 -21.86 -2.53 9.08
C GLY A 61 -20.74 -1.49 8.89
N SER A 62 -20.82 -0.63 7.87
CA SER A 62 -19.73 0.23 7.36
C SER A 62 -19.58 1.59 8.07
N GLY A 63 -20.24 1.82 9.21
CA GLY A 63 -19.97 3.01 10.01
C GLY A 63 -18.52 3.06 10.53
N CYS A 64 -17.95 1.88 10.81
CA CYS A 64 -16.55 1.73 11.25
C CYS A 64 -15.55 1.81 10.07
N SER A 65 -15.94 1.31 8.89
CA SER A 65 -15.08 1.25 7.70
C SER A 65 -14.81 2.62 7.11
N ILE A 66 -15.83 3.48 6.96
CA ILE A 66 -15.64 4.82 6.36
C ILE A 66 -14.72 5.69 7.22
N SER A 67 -14.88 5.67 8.55
CA SER A 67 -14.01 6.45 9.45
C SER A 67 -12.57 5.94 9.44
N ARG A 68 -12.40 4.62 9.38
CA ARG A 68 -11.08 3.99 9.31
C ARG A 68 -10.39 4.28 7.98
N GLU A 69 -11.10 4.12 6.87
CA GLU A 69 -10.62 4.42 5.51
C GLU A 69 -10.23 5.89 5.37
N ARG A 70 -11.02 6.82 5.93
CA ARG A 70 -10.67 8.25 5.97
C ARG A 70 -9.39 8.51 6.76
N THR A 71 -9.17 7.79 7.87
CA THR A 71 -7.96 7.92 8.69
C THR A 71 -6.74 7.32 7.98
N GLU A 72 -6.94 6.23 7.24
CA GLU A 72 -5.93 5.63 6.36
C GLU A 72 -5.54 6.59 5.23
N ALA A 73 -6.52 7.13 4.50
CA ALA A 73 -6.31 8.07 3.40
C ALA A 73 -5.56 9.31 3.90
N LYS A 74 -5.98 9.88 5.03
CA LYS A 74 -5.27 11.00 5.66
C LYS A 74 -3.82 10.64 6.01
N GLY A 75 -3.57 9.43 6.51
CA GLY A 75 -2.20 8.96 6.78
C GLY A 75 -1.34 8.89 5.52
N ARG A 76 -1.90 8.39 4.41
CA ARG A 76 -1.24 8.35 3.11
C ARG A 76 -0.88 9.74 2.61
N ASP A 77 -1.82 10.68 2.72
CA ASP A 77 -1.62 12.06 2.28
C ASP A 77 -0.48 12.73 3.06
N GLU A 78 -0.44 12.56 4.38
CA GLU A 78 0.63 13.09 5.23
C GLU A 78 2.00 12.49 4.86
N ILE A 79 2.07 11.18 4.60
CA ILE A 79 3.31 10.52 4.13
C ILE A 79 3.74 11.13 2.79
N TRP A 80 2.82 11.33 1.86
CA TRP A 80 3.09 11.91 0.54
C TRP A 80 3.65 13.34 0.67
N GLN A 81 3.05 14.18 1.53
CA GLN A 81 3.52 15.54 1.79
C GLN A 81 4.95 15.56 2.34
N ILE A 82 5.27 14.68 3.31
CA ILE A 82 6.60 14.61 3.91
C ILE A 82 7.64 14.12 2.90
N VAL A 83 7.31 13.11 2.08
CA VAL A 83 8.21 12.59 1.04
C VAL A 83 8.53 13.65 0.00
N HIS A 84 7.53 14.41 -0.45
CA HIS A 84 7.71 15.50 -1.39
C HIS A 84 8.47 16.68 -0.76
N GLY A 85 8.24 16.98 0.52
CA GLY A 85 8.96 18.03 1.25
C GLY A 85 10.45 17.75 1.41
N LEU A 86 10.80 16.50 1.76
CA LEU A 86 12.19 16.08 1.99
C LEU A 86 12.92 15.60 0.74
N HIS A 87 12.23 15.51 -0.41
CA HIS A 87 12.74 14.96 -1.65
C HIS A 87 13.39 13.59 -1.44
N VAL A 88 12.62 12.66 -0.85
CA VAL A 88 13.14 11.32 -0.52
C VAL A 88 13.43 10.53 -1.80
N SER A 89 14.68 10.08 -1.97
CA SER A 89 15.10 9.31 -3.15
C SER A 89 14.52 7.89 -3.12
N GLY A 90 13.34 7.71 -3.70
CA GLY A 90 12.71 6.40 -3.93
C GLY A 90 11.20 6.41 -4.23
N GLY A 91 10.65 7.57 -4.63
CA GLY A 91 9.36 7.67 -5.31
C GLY A 91 8.19 7.00 -4.59
N ASP A 92 7.27 6.44 -5.38
CA ASP A 92 6.03 5.82 -4.91
C ASP A 92 6.24 4.52 -4.12
N ASP A 93 7.35 3.82 -4.33
CA ASP A 93 7.66 2.56 -3.63
C ASP A 93 7.86 2.79 -2.12
N ILE A 94 8.55 3.88 -1.77
CA ILE A 94 8.75 4.27 -0.36
C ILE A 94 7.43 4.69 0.26
N ILE A 95 6.58 5.39 -0.50
CA ILE A 95 5.25 5.80 -0.03
C ILE A 95 4.38 4.57 0.23
N CYS A 96 4.37 3.60 -0.68
CA CYS A 96 3.61 2.36 -0.52
C CYS A 96 4.08 1.53 0.68
N THR A 97 5.40 1.38 0.86
CA THR A 97 5.95 0.65 2.00
C THR A 97 5.67 1.34 3.33
N ALA A 98 5.84 2.67 3.40
CA ALA A 98 5.48 3.46 4.57
C ALA A 98 3.97 3.38 4.89
N HIS A 99 3.12 3.40 3.86
CA HIS A 99 1.67 3.24 4.00
C HIS A 99 1.29 1.87 4.59
N ASN A 100 1.98 0.80 4.17
CA ASN A 100 1.77 -0.52 4.76
C ASN A 100 2.15 -0.58 6.25
N PHE A 101 3.23 0.08 6.67
CA PHE A 101 3.56 0.22 8.09
C PHE A 101 2.51 1.05 8.85
N TYR A 102 1.97 2.09 8.22
CA TYR A 102 0.91 2.91 8.81
C TYR A 102 -0.40 2.11 8.98
N LYS A 103 -0.76 1.25 8.01
CA LYS A 103 -1.87 0.30 8.15
C LYS A 103 -1.69 -0.62 9.35
N LEU A 104 -0.49 -1.19 9.50
CA LEU A 104 -0.20 -2.06 10.64
C LEU A 104 -0.27 -1.31 11.98
N ALA A 105 0.14 -0.03 12.00
CA ALA A 105 -0.02 0.83 13.17
C ALA A 105 -1.49 1.16 13.47
N LEU A 106 -2.33 1.32 12.44
CA LEU A 106 -3.78 1.50 12.57
C LEU A 106 -4.45 0.25 13.15
N ASP A 107 -4.04 -0.94 12.73
CA ASP A 107 -4.55 -2.21 13.25
C ASP A 107 -4.28 -2.41 14.74
N ASN A 108 -3.16 -1.85 15.22
CA ASN A 108 -2.77 -1.88 16.63
C ASN A 108 -3.26 -0.65 17.41
N ASP A 109 -4.22 0.12 16.88
CA ASP A 109 -4.81 1.29 17.52
C ASP A 109 -3.82 2.40 17.91
N PHE A 110 -2.61 2.40 17.34
CA PHE A 110 -1.54 3.33 17.71
C PHE A 110 -1.83 4.79 17.32
N THR A 111 -2.72 4.99 16.34
CA THR A 111 -3.11 6.32 15.85
C THR A 111 -4.14 7.01 16.73
N LYS A 112 -4.75 6.31 17.71
CA LYS A 112 -5.73 6.90 18.63
C LYS A 112 -5.05 7.89 19.59
N GLY A 113 -5.50 9.15 19.56
CA GLY A 113 -5.01 10.22 20.45
C GLY A 113 -3.64 10.81 20.11
N ARG A 114 -3.00 10.37 19.02
CA ARG A 114 -1.71 10.90 18.54
C ARG A 114 -1.92 11.73 17.27
N ARG A 115 -1.03 12.69 17.01
CA ARG A 115 -1.06 13.43 15.75
C ARG A 115 -0.66 12.50 14.61
N THR A 116 -1.45 12.50 13.53
CA THR A 116 -1.23 11.67 12.33
C THR A 116 0.14 11.94 11.70
N SER A 117 0.59 13.19 11.69
CA SER A 117 1.89 13.60 11.16
C SER A 117 3.08 12.95 11.89
N HIS A 118 3.03 12.82 13.23
CA HIS A 118 4.09 12.14 13.99
C HIS A 118 4.17 10.64 13.65
N VAL A 119 3.02 9.98 13.57
CA VAL A 119 2.95 8.55 13.27
C VAL A 119 3.39 8.30 11.82
N ALA A 120 2.91 9.12 10.88
CA ALA A 120 3.32 9.08 9.48
C ALA A 120 4.85 9.24 9.33
N ALA A 121 5.45 10.23 10.00
CA ALA A 121 6.90 10.45 9.98
C ALA A 121 7.68 9.26 10.57
N ALA A 122 7.21 8.66 11.66
CA ALA A 122 7.83 7.48 12.27
C ALA A 122 7.74 6.24 11.35
N CYS A 123 6.59 6.00 10.73
CA CYS A 123 6.40 4.91 9.75
C CYS A 123 7.29 5.10 8.52
N LEU A 124 7.40 6.32 8.02
CA LEU A 124 8.27 6.67 6.90
C LEU A 124 9.74 6.46 7.24
N TYR A 125 10.19 6.83 8.45
CA TYR A 125 11.55 6.58 8.90
C TYR A 125 11.91 5.08 8.92
N ILE A 126 10.98 4.20 9.32
CA ILE A 126 11.17 2.74 9.26
C ILE A 126 11.36 2.28 7.82
N ALA A 127 10.54 2.77 6.89
CA ALA A 127 10.66 2.45 5.46
C ALA A 127 12.00 2.93 4.88
N CYS A 128 12.43 4.15 5.20
CA CYS A 128 13.74 4.68 4.79
C CYS A 128 14.90 3.84 5.33
N ARG A 129 14.81 3.37 6.58
CA ARG A 129 15.82 2.51 7.19
C ARG A 129 15.86 1.11 6.55
N ARG A 130 14.70 0.58 6.15
CA ARG A 130 14.59 -0.68 5.39
C ARG A 130 15.22 -0.56 4.00
N GLY A 131 15.09 0.59 3.35
CA GLY A 131 15.68 0.88 2.04
C GLY A 131 17.12 1.40 2.08
N GLU A 132 17.79 1.35 3.24
CA GLU A 132 19.16 1.84 3.48
C GLU A 132 19.39 3.26 2.94
N LYS A 133 18.38 4.13 3.07
CA LYS A 133 18.44 5.50 2.58
C LYS A 133 19.10 6.41 3.62
N PRO A 134 19.90 7.41 3.21
CA PRO A 134 20.65 8.26 4.13
C PRO A 134 19.80 9.37 4.76
N TYR A 135 18.64 9.04 5.35
CA TYR A 135 17.76 9.98 6.05
C TYR A 135 17.81 9.77 7.57
N LEU A 136 17.91 10.86 8.33
CA LEU A 136 17.98 10.83 9.79
C LEU A 136 16.67 11.37 10.39
N LEU A 137 16.35 10.95 11.61
CA LEU A 137 15.20 11.45 12.37
C LEU A 137 15.19 12.98 12.48
N ILE A 138 16.37 13.63 12.49
CA ILE A 138 16.49 15.09 12.54
C ILE A 138 15.95 15.76 11.27
N ASP A 139 16.11 15.17 10.08
CA ASP A 139 15.58 15.73 8.84
C ASP A 139 14.04 15.82 8.90
N PHE A 140 13.38 14.80 9.46
CA PHE A 140 11.93 14.79 9.67
C PHE A 140 11.52 15.77 10.77
N SER A 141 12.32 15.89 11.82
CA SER A 141 12.12 16.83 12.92
C SER A 141 12.09 18.28 12.43
N ASP A 142 13.02 18.63 11.54
CA ASP A 142 13.12 19.96 10.94
C ASP A 142 11.94 20.25 10.01
N HIS A 143 11.49 19.26 9.22
CA HIS A 143 10.31 19.44 8.37
C HIS A 143 9.02 19.64 9.18
N LEU A 144 8.83 18.84 10.24
CA LEU A 144 7.64 18.91 11.10
C LEU A 144 7.72 20.01 12.19
N GLN A 145 8.88 20.66 12.37
CA GLN A 145 9.13 21.68 13.40
C GLN A 145 8.84 21.19 14.83
N ILE A 146 9.25 19.95 15.12
CA ILE A 146 9.04 19.28 16.42
C ILE A 146 10.39 18.84 16.98
N SER A 147 10.50 18.65 18.29
CA SER A 147 11.74 18.16 18.91
C SER A 147 11.99 16.68 18.57
N VAL A 148 13.24 16.35 18.22
CA VAL A 148 13.69 15.00 17.87
C VAL A 148 13.36 13.99 18.98
N TYR A 149 13.44 14.40 20.25
CA TYR A 149 13.16 13.54 21.40
C TYR A 149 11.73 13.01 21.43
N VAL A 150 10.75 13.85 21.09
CA VAL A 150 9.33 13.46 21.01
C VAL A 150 9.13 12.48 19.85
N LEU A 151 9.72 12.76 18.69
CA LEU A 151 9.60 11.89 17.52
C LEU A 151 10.28 10.53 17.75
N GLY A 152 11.45 10.53 18.39
CA GLY A 152 12.17 9.32 18.79
C GLY A 152 11.37 8.49 19.81
N GLY A 153 10.69 9.13 20.76
CA GLY A 153 9.80 8.44 21.69
C GLY A 153 8.62 7.74 20.99
N VAL A 154 7.99 8.42 20.02
CA VAL A 154 6.91 7.82 19.20
C VAL A 154 7.45 6.65 18.38
N PHE A 155 8.63 6.79 17.78
CA PHE A 155 9.28 5.73 17.02
C PHE A 155 9.57 4.49 17.88
N LEU A 156 10.14 4.65 19.08
CA LEU A 156 10.43 3.54 19.98
C LEU A 156 9.15 2.80 20.42
N GLN A 157 8.10 3.56 20.75
CA GLN A 157 6.80 2.98 21.09
C GLN A 157 6.17 2.25 19.90
N LEU A 158 6.30 2.79 18.69
CA LEU A 158 5.84 2.15 17.46
C LEU A 158 6.58 0.81 17.22
N CYS A 159 7.90 0.79 17.39
CA CYS A 159 8.70 -0.43 17.27
C CYS A 159 8.32 -1.51 18.30
N GLN A 160 7.98 -1.10 19.53
CA GLN A 160 7.48 -2.01 20.58
C GLN A 160 6.13 -2.62 20.21
N VAL A 161 5.18 -1.79 19.74
CA VAL A 161 3.83 -2.22 19.37
C VAL A 161 3.83 -3.15 18.16
N LEU A 162 4.67 -2.86 17.17
CA LEU A 162 4.78 -3.69 15.97
C LEU A 162 5.60 -4.98 16.19
N LEU A 163 6.06 -5.25 17.42
CA LEU A 163 6.93 -6.38 17.76
C LEU A 163 8.21 -6.45 16.90
N LEU A 164 8.67 -5.31 16.36
CA LEU A 164 9.89 -5.22 15.55
C LEU A 164 11.18 -5.39 16.38
N GLY A 165 11.07 -5.66 17.68
CA GLY A 165 12.20 -5.85 18.60
C GLY A 165 13.11 -7.02 18.21
N GLU A 166 12.60 -8.02 17.50
CA GLU A 166 13.37 -9.17 17.01
C GLU A 166 13.75 -9.05 15.52
N HIS A 167 13.23 -8.04 14.82
CA HIS A 167 13.47 -7.91 13.38
C HIS A 167 14.82 -7.20 13.13
N PRO A 168 15.68 -7.71 12.23
CA PRO A 168 17.02 -7.18 11.97
C PRO A 168 17.07 -5.70 11.51
N ILE A 169 15.91 -5.08 11.25
CA ILE A 169 15.79 -3.66 10.88
C ILE A 169 16.06 -2.73 12.07
N VAL A 170 15.63 -3.10 13.29
CA VAL A 170 15.85 -2.30 14.50
C VAL A 170 17.23 -2.57 15.10
N GLN A 171 17.70 -3.83 15.01
CA GLN A 171 18.98 -4.27 15.57
C GLN A 171 20.19 -3.92 14.69
N LYS A 172 20.01 -3.73 13.37
CA LYS A 172 21.09 -3.25 12.50
C LYS A 172 21.44 -1.82 12.91
N LEU A 173 22.60 -1.66 13.56
CA LEU A 173 23.21 -0.35 13.80
C LEU A 173 23.28 0.39 12.46
N VAL A 174 22.82 1.63 12.47
CA VAL A 174 22.82 2.46 11.27
C VAL A 174 24.26 2.72 10.87
N ASP A 175 24.68 2.19 9.72
CA ASP A 175 26.05 2.30 9.23
C ASP A 175 26.38 3.78 8.94
N PRO A 176 27.34 4.40 9.66
CA PRO A 176 27.64 5.83 9.49
C PRO A 176 28.13 6.20 8.08
N SER A 177 28.67 5.22 7.34
CA SER A 177 29.21 5.39 5.99
C SER A 177 28.16 5.83 4.97
N LEU A 178 26.89 5.42 5.13
CA LEU A 178 25.78 5.82 4.26
C LEU A 178 25.56 7.34 4.27
N PHE A 179 25.90 8.02 5.36
CA PHE A 179 25.66 9.45 5.51
C PHE A 179 26.82 10.30 5.03
N ILE A 180 28.02 9.71 4.88
CA ILE A 180 29.25 10.46 4.56
C ILE A 180 29.08 11.21 3.23
N HIS A 181 28.64 10.50 2.17
CA HIS A 181 28.47 11.10 0.84
C HIS A 181 27.48 12.28 0.84
N ARG A 182 26.33 12.12 1.49
CA ARG A 182 25.30 13.18 1.59
C ARG A 182 25.82 14.41 2.37
N PHE A 183 26.55 14.20 3.46
CA PHE A 183 27.09 15.31 4.26
C PHE A 183 28.28 16.01 3.57
N THR A 184 29.10 15.28 2.80
CA THR A 184 30.18 15.89 2.02
C THR A 184 29.66 16.73 0.86
N GLU A 185 28.61 16.28 0.17
CA GLU A 185 28.00 17.04 -0.94
C GLU A 185 27.34 18.34 -0.48
N ARG A 186 26.64 18.31 0.67
CA ARG A 186 26.10 19.53 1.29
C ARG A 186 27.21 20.53 1.62
N LYS A 187 28.30 20.11 2.26
CA LYS A 187 29.39 21.04 2.62
C LYS A 187 30.16 21.58 1.41
N LEU A 188 30.33 20.79 0.36
CA LEU A 188 30.99 21.23 -0.88
C LEU A 188 30.16 22.27 -1.65
N THR A 189 28.83 22.13 -1.66
CA THR A 189 27.95 23.15 -2.28
C THR A 189 28.00 24.49 -1.55
N TYR A 190 28.11 24.50 -0.21
CA TYR A 190 28.31 25.76 0.54
C TYR A 190 29.68 26.40 0.31
N MET A 191 30.75 25.63 0.03
CA MET A 191 32.06 26.22 -0.35
C MET A 191 32.09 26.75 -1.78
N CYS A 192 31.44 26.10 -2.75
CA CYS A 192 31.39 26.59 -4.13
C CYS A 192 30.51 27.83 -4.32
N ILE A 193 29.56 28.11 -3.41
CA ILE A 193 28.74 29.35 -3.45
C ILE A 193 29.49 30.54 -2.82
N LEU A 194 30.55 30.28 -2.04
CA LEU A 194 31.31 31.30 -1.31
C LEU A 194 32.66 31.69 -1.97
N ILE A 195 32.96 31.15 -3.15
CA ILE A 195 34.12 31.50 -4.01
C ILE A 195 33.56 32.09 -5.31
#